data_AF-A0A3Q1IUM5-F1
#
_entry.id   AF-A0A3Q1IUM5-F1
#
_cell.length_a   1.000
_cell.length_b   1.000
_cell.length_c   1.000
_cell.angle_alpha   90.00
_cell.angle_beta   90.00
_cell.angle_gamma   90.00
#
_symmetry.space_group_name_H-M   'P 1'
#
loop_
_entity.id
_entity.type
_entity.pdbx_description
1 polymer ?
#
loop_
_entity_poly.entity_id
_entity_poly.type
_entity_poly.pdbx_seq_one_letter_code
_entity_poly.pdbx_strand_id
1 'polypeptide(L)'
;GDVRFHFMVNLGDLKHFILVLGPALTFRVGHNPKNVTTADVVQVAGESSLHFFLSHMMILLTALHFLCMLFILVALAVSATFFCVRQRSHLRMKEKLASLGTDTSTDATATYQELCRQRMAIRTSERVERPETLRHSRLNSVSSQFSDGPAASPSTRSSTSSWCEEPVPSNMDISTGHMILSYMEDHLKNKNRLEREWEALCSYQAEPSTCSVGQGEQNSKRNRSDAVVVYDHSRITLKAENNHSNSDYINASPIMDHDPRNPTYIASQGPLPSTVTDFWQMVWESGCVVIVMLTPLSENGVKQCHHYWPDEGSDVYHIYEVNLVSEHIWCEDFLVRSFYLKNLQTNETRTVTQFHYLSWMDRGMPTSARTLLDFRRKVNKCYRGRSCPIIVHCSDGAGRSGTYILIDMVLNRMAKGAKEIDIAATLEHLRDQRAGMVQTKEQFEFALTAVAEEVNAILKALPQ
;
A
#
# COMPACT_ATOMS: atom_id res chain seq x y z
N GLY A 1 -7.48 66.90 -29.79
CA GLY A 1 -6.96 67.06 -28.42
C GLY A 1 -7.16 65.75 -27.71
N ASP A 2 -6.20 65.18 -26.99
CA ASP A 2 -4.94 65.74 -26.52
C ASP A 2 -4.00 64.53 -26.30
N VAL A 3 -3.00 64.36 -27.17
CA VAL A 3 -2.01 63.28 -27.05
C VAL A 3 -0.84 63.85 -26.27
N ARG A 4 -0.82 63.63 -24.95
CA ARG A 4 0.31 64.02 -24.09
C ARG A 4 1.37 62.94 -24.10
N PHE A 5 2.43 63.16 -24.87
CA PHE A 5 3.71 62.49 -24.69
C PHE A 5 4.44 63.18 -23.53
N HIS A 6 4.61 62.49 -22.40
CA HIS A 6 5.51 62.93 -21.33
C HIS A 6 6.96 62.64 -21.74
N PHE A 7 7.63 63.64 -22.30
CA PHE A 7 9.09 63.65 -22.38
C PHE A 7 9.65 64.21 -21.06
N MET A 8 10.14 63.32 -20.19
CA MET A 8 11.00 63.72 -19.07
C MET A 8 12.40 63.96 -19.63
N VAL A 9 12.69 65.21 -20.01
CA VAL A 9 14.06 65.66 -20.27
C VAL A 9 14.69 66.01 -18.92
N ASN A 10 15.75 65.29 -18.56
CA ASN A 10 16.48 65.50 -17.32
C ASN A 10 17.28 66.82 -17.41
N LEU A 11 16.86 67.83 -16.66
CA LEU A 11 17.38 69.22 -16.65
C LEU A 11 18.74 69.37 -15.95
N GLY A 12 19.66 68.43 -16.17
CA GLY A 12 21.01 68.44 -15.59
C GLY A 12 21.98 69.39 -16.29
N ASP A 13 21.98 69.44 -17.62
CA ASP A 13 23.15 69.91 -18.38
C ASP A 13 22.96 71.19 -19.23
N LEU A 14 21.90 71.98 -18.99
CA LEU A 14 21.62 73.20 -19.77
C LEU A 14 21.55 74.50 -18.93
N LYS A 15 22.22 74.52 -17.77
CA LYS A 15 22.24 75.67 -16.85
C LYS A 15 23.00 76.93 -17.34
N HIS A 16 23.48 76.98 -18.57
CA HIS A 16 24.23 78.14 -19.09
C HIS A 16 23.59 78.90 -20.26
N PHE A 17 22.38 78.54 -20.72
CA PHE A 17 21.82 79.17 -21.93
C PHE A 17 20.37 79.65 -21.83
N ILE A 18 19.74 79.67 -20.64
CA ILE A 18 18.36 80.14 -20.51
C ILE A 18 18.22 81.03 -19.26
N LEU A 19 18.08 82.34 -19.48
CA LEU A 19 17.67 83.32 -18.46
C LEU A 19 16.20 83.67 -18.72
N VAL A 20 15.31 83.41 -17.76
CA VAL A 20 13.87 83.75 -17.88
C VAL A 20 13.58 85.03 -17.10
N LEU A 21 13.18 86.09 -17.79
CA LEU A 21 12.61 87.32 -17.22
C LEU A 21 11.15 87.45 -17.68
N GLY A 22 10.21 87.26 -16.76
CA GLY A 22 8.81 87.71 -16.90
C GLY A 22 7.85 86.85 -17.74
N PRO A 23 6.52 87.07 -17.60
CA PRO A 23 5.49 86.18 -18.11
C PRO A 23 5.07 86.57 -19.54
N ALA A 24 5.94 86.32 -20.50
CA ALA A 24 5.63 86.19 -21.93
C ALA A 24 6.80 85.47 -22.61
N LEU A 25 6.58 84.25 -23.12
CA LEU A 25 7.61 83.45 -23.77
C LEU A 25 7.97 84.04 -25.14
N THR A 26 9.04 84.82 -25.21
CA THR A 26 9.76 85.11 -26.47
C THR A 26 11.20 84.65 -26.34
N PHE A 27 11.54 83.53 -26.99
CA PHE A 27 12.92 83.05 -27.07
C PHE A 27 13.65 83.68 -28.25
N ARG A 28 14.87 84.16 -28.01
CA ARG A 28 15.84 84.53 -29.04
C ARG A 28 16.93 83.46 -29.08
N VAL A 29 17.07 82.74 -30.18
CA VAL A 29 18.11 81.72 -30.34
C VAL A 29 19.44 82.42 -30.66
N GLY A 30 20.44 82.25 -29.80
CA GLY A 30 21.83 82.66 -30.03
C GLY A 30 22.64 81.57 -30.74
N HIS A 31 23.74 81.95 -31.39
CA HIS A 31 24.57 81.05 -32.20
C HIS A 31 25.34 80.04 -31.33
N ASN A 32 25.32 78.75 -31.71
CA ASN A 32 26.01 77.64 -31.03
C ASN A 32 27.52 77.64 -31.37
N PRO A 33 28.42 78.00 -30.44
CA PRO A 33 29.83 78.20 -30.78
C PRO A 33 30.67 76.92 -30.76
N LYS A 34 30.10 75.76 -30.42
CA LYS A 34 30.85 74.49 -30.26
C LYS A 34 30.44 73.36 -31.21
N ASN A 35 29.50 73.59 -32.14
CA ASN A 35 29.04 72.59 -33.13
C ASN A 35 28.75 71.19 -32.56
N VAL A 36 28.35 71.09 -31.29
CA VAL A 36 27.98 69.80 -30.68
C VAL A 36 26.60 69.42 -31.18
N THR A 37 26.48 68.23 -31.78
CA THR A 37 25.20 67.73 -32.29
C THR A 37 24.44 67.01 -31.19
N THR A 38 23.12 66.90 -31.34
CA THR A 38 22.27 66.13 -30.41
C THR A 38 22.65 64.64 -30.35
N ALA A 39 23.28 64.10 -31.40
CA ALA A 39 23.78 62.73 -31.42
C ALA A 39 24.96 62.53 -30.46
N ASP A 40 25.87 63.51 -30.38
CA ASP A 40 27.08 63.41 -29.54
C ASP A 40 26.74 63.38 -28.04
N VAL A 41 25.71 64.14 -27.63
CA VAL A 41 25.24 64.18 -26.23
C VAL A 41 24.55 62.87 -25.82
N VAL A 42 23.79 62.27 -26.74
CA VAL A 42 23.09 61.00 -26.48
C VAL A 42 24.07 59.83 -26.37
N GLN A 43 25.16 59.84 -27.15
CA GLN A 43 26.16 58.79 -27.12
C GLN A 43 26.93 58.75 -25.78
N VAL A 44 27.36 59.91 -25.28
CA VAL A 44 28.09 59.99 -24.00
C VAL A 44 27.19 59.66 -22.80
N ALA A 45 25.92 60.07 -22.83
CA ALA A 45 24.94 59.75 -21.79
C ALA A 45 24.57 58.25 -21.76
N GLY A 46 24.53 57.61 -22.93
CA GLY A 46 24.27 56.17 -23.09
C GLY A 46 25.41 55.30 -22.55
N GLU A 47 26.66 55.61 -22.87
CA GLU A 47 27.83 54.86 -22.41
C GLU A 47 28.00 54.95 -20.88
N SER A 48 27.81 56.13 -20.30
CA SER A 48 27.94 56.35 -18.86
C SER A 48 26.87 55.59 -18.06
N SER A 49 25.63 55.56 -18.55
CA SER A 49 24.54 54.83 -17.91
C SER A 49 24.73 53.31 -18.01
N LEU A 50 25.13 52.82 -19.18
CA LEU A 50 25.37 51.38 -19.40
C LEU A 50 26.46 50.85 -18.47
N HIS A 51 27.56 51.60 -18.32
CA HIS A 51 28.67 51.20 -17.45
C HIS A 51 28.29 51.18 -15.97
N PHE A 52 27.42 52.11 -15.54
CA PHE A 52 26.90 52.15 -14.18
C PHE A 52 25.98 50.95 -13.87
N PHE A 53 25.09 50.60 -14.80
CA PHE A 53 24.18 49.45 -14.67
C PHE A 53 24.93 48.11 -14.69
N LEU A 54 25.91 47.94 -15.59
CA LEU A 54 26.73 46.73 -15.67
C LEU A 54 27.55 46.53 -14.37
N SER A 55 28.12 47.61 -13.83
CA SER A 55 28.88 47.55 -12.57
C SER A 55 27.99 47.11 -11.39
N HIS A 56 26.79 47.68 -11.24
CA HIS A 56 25.86 47.28 -10.18
C HIS A 56 25.35 45.85 -10.34
N MET A 57 25.06 45.41 -11.58
CA MET A 57 24.68 44.02 -11.85
C MET A 57 25.79 43.04 -11.49
N MET A 58 27.06 43.35 -11.80
CA MET A 58 28.19 42.49 -11.42
C MET A 58 28.39 42.42 -9.90
N ILE A 59 28.19 43.53 -9.18
CA ILE A 59 28.24 43.54 -7.70
C ILE A 59 27.12 42.67 -7.12
N LEU A 60 25.91 42.74 -7.69
CA LEU A 60 24.79 41.93 -7.22
C LEU A 60 25.01 40.43 -7.48
N LEU A 61 25.54 40.09 -8.66
CA LEU A 61 25.81 38.71 -9.05
C LEU A 61 26.92 38.08 -8.19
N THR A 62 27.96 38.86 -7.89
CA THR A 62 29.05 38.41 -7.00
C THR A 62 28.55 38.22 -5.56
N ALA A 63 27.74 39.14 -5.04
CA ALA A 63 27.11 38.99 -3.72
C ALA A 63 26.22 37.74 -3.63
N LEU A 64 25.42 37.47 -4.67
CA LEU A 64 24.59 36.27 -4.74
C LEU A 64 25.43 34.98 -4.78
N HIS A 65 26.55 35.00 -5.52
CA HIS A 65 27.46 33.86 -5.58
C HIS A 65 28.07 33.54 -4.22
N PHE A 66 28.53 34.55 -3.48
CA PHE A 66 29.05 34.36 -2.12
C PHE A 66 27.97 33.83 -1.16
N LEU A 67 26.72 34.29 -1.29
CA LEU A 67 25.61 33.81 -0.47
C LEU A 67 25.30 32.32 -0.74
N CYS A 68 25.31 31.90 -2.00
CA CYS A 68 25.14 30.50 -2.39
C CYS A 68 26.27 29.61 -1.86
N MET A 69 27.53 30.07 -1.97
CA MET A 69 28.68 29.32 -1.45
C MET A 69 28.63 29.18 0.07
N LEU A 70 28.17 30.21 0.78
CA LEU A 70 27.95 30.14 2.23
C LEU A 70 26.86 29.13 2.58
N PHE A 71 25.75 29.11 1.84
CA PHE A 71 24.66 28.16 2.06
C PHE A 71 25.12 26.70 1.84
N ILE A 72 25.90 26.45 0.78
CA ILE A 72 26.49 25.13 0.50
C ILE A 72 27.42 24.70 1.63
N LEU A 73 28.28 25.60 2.13
CA LEU A 73 29.18 25.31 3.26
C LEU A 73 28.42 24.94 4.53
N VAL A 74 27.34 25.64 4.85
CA VAL A 74 26.49 25.33 6.01
C VAL A 74 25.82 23.96 5.82
N ALA A 75 25.27 23.67 4.64
CA ALA A 75 24.64 22.38 4.35
C ALA A 75 25.63 21.20 4.48
N LEU A 76 26.87 21.38 4.00
CA LEU A 76 27.93 20.37 4.14
C LEU A 76 28.34 20.18 5.61
N ALA A 77 28.44 21.26 6.40
CA ALA A 77 28.74 21.16 7.82
C ALA A 77 27.63 20.44 8.61
N VAL A 78 26.36 20.74 8.33
CA VAL A 78 25.20 20.05 8.94
C VAL A 78 25.19 18.57 8.54
N SER A 79 25.47 18.25 7.28
CA SER A 79 25.53 16.86 6.80
C SER A 79 26.67 16.08 7.45
N ALA A 80 27.85 16.69 7.58
CA ALA A 80 29.01 16.08 8.22
C ALA A 80 28.78 15.85 9.72
N THR A 81 28.14 16.80 10.41
CA THR A 81 27.79 16.63 11.83
C THR A 81 26.76 15.53 12.04
N PHE A 82 25.72 15.44 11.20
CA PHE A 82 24.76 14.35 11.23
C PHE A 82 25.42 12.98 11.00
N PHE A 83 26.32 12.89 10.01
CA PHE A 83 27.09 11.68 9.75
C PHE A 83 27.97 11.28 10.95
N CYS A 84 28.68 12.24 11.56
CA CYS A 84 29.49 11.99 12.76
C CYS A 84 28.66 11.48 13.95
N VAL A 85 27.48 12.07 14.18
CA VAL A 85 26.57 11.65 15.26
C VAL A 85 26.05 10.24 15.02
N ARG A 86 25.64 9.92 13.77
CA ARG A 86 25.16 8.59 13.39
C ARG A 86 26.25 7.53 13.44
N GLN A 87 27.48 7.88 13.08
CA GLN A 87 28.61 6.94 13.19
C GLN A 87 28.98 6.68 14.66
N ARG A 88 28.93 7.70 15.52
CA ARG A 88 29.13 7.54 16.97
C ARG A 88 28.02 6.71 17.62
N SER A 89 26.77 6.87 17.22
CA SER A 89 25.66 6.04 17.74
C SER A 89 25.81 4.59 17.29
N HIS A 90 26.21 4.35 16.04
CA HIS A 90 26.46 3.01 15.51
C HIS A 90 27.64 2.32 16.21
N LEU A 91 28.72 3.04 16.54
CA LEU A 91 29.83 2.51 17.33
C LEU A 91 29.40 2.16 18.76
N ARG A 92 28.59 3.01 19.42
CA ARG A 92 28.00 2.70 20.73
C ARG A 92 27.08 1.47 20.70
N MET A 93 26.29 1.30 19.62
CA MET A 93 25.45 0.12 19.43
C MET A 93 26.33 -1.14 19.29
N LYS A 94 27.42 -1.08 18.52
CA LYS A 94 28.38 -2.18 18.39
C LYS A 94 29.07 -2.53 19.70
N GLU A 95 29.45 -1.55 20.53
CA GLU A 95 29.99 -1.81 21.87
C GLU A 95 28.95 -2.48 22.79
N LYS A 96 27.69 -2.04 22.76
CA LYS A 96 26.59 -2.68 23.51
C LYS A 96 26.31 -4.11 23.04
N LEU A 97 26.45 -4.38 21.74
CA LEU A 97 26.28 -5.72 21.17
C LEU A 97 27.48 -6.62 21.51
N ALA A 98 28.70 -6.07 21.53
CA ALA A 98 29.91 -6.79 21.93
C ALA A 98 29.89 -7.15 23.42
N SER A 99 29.36 -6.27 24.29
CA SER A 99 29.18 -6.59 25.72
C SER A 99 28.09 -7.65 25.98
N LEU A 100 27.15 -7.84 25.04
CA LEU A 100 26.15 -8.91 25.10
C LEU A 100 26.72 -10.27 24.64
N GLY A 101 27.81 -10.26 23.88
CA GLY A 101 28.48 -11.46 23.36
C GLY A 101 29.41 -12.16 24.36
N THR A 102 29.72 -11.53 25.49
CA THR A 102 30.65 -12.08 26.50
C THR A 102 29.96 -12.84 27.66
N ASP A 103 28.63 -12.74 27.81
CA ASP A 103 27.88 -13.42 28.87
C ASP A 103 27.16 -14.68 28.37
N THR A 104 27.86 -15.54 27.62
CA THR A 104 27.37 -16.88 27.28
C THR A 104 28.18 -17.95 27.98
N SER A 105 27.81 -18.25 29.23
CA SER A 105 28.10 -19.57 29.79
C SER A 105 26.90 -20.11 30.58
N THR A 106 26.38 -21.23 30.08
CA THR A 106 25.70 -22.32 30.81
C THR A 106 24.30 -22.13 31.42
N ASP A 107 23.78 -20.92 31.63
CA ASP A 107 22.52 -20.78 32.41
C ASP A 107 21.22 -20.78 31.56
N ALA A 108 21.28 -20.28 30.33
CA ALA A 108 20.10 -20.17 29.45
C ALA A 108 19.56 -21.54 28.98
N THR A 109 20.45 -22.51 28.75
CA THR A 109 20.06 -23.86 28.31
C THR A 109 19.45 -24.68 29.44
N ALA A 110 19.92 -24.50 30.68
CA ALA A 110 19.35 -25.14 31.87
C ALA A 110 17.94 -24.58 32.18
N THR A 111 17.77 -23.26 32.07
CA THR A 111 16.48 -22.58 32.28
C THR A 111 15.44 -23.01 31.24
N TYR A 112 15.84 -23.20 29.98
CA TYR A 112 14.94 -23.69 28.92
C TYR A 112 14.50 -25.15 29.18
N GLN A 113 15.41 -26.02 29.61
CA GLN A 113 15.09 -27.42 29.91
C GLN A 113 14.16 -27.56 31.12
N GLU A 114 14.29 -26.71 32.14
CA GLU A 114 13.41 -26.70 33.31
C GLU A 114 11.99 -26.23 32.95
N LEU A 115 11.87 -25.20 32.09
CA LEU A 115 10.57 -24.74 31.58
C LEU A 115 9.85 -25.80 30.72
N CYS A 116 10.61 -26.58 29.94
CA CYS A 116 10.07 -27.73 29.21
C CYS A 116 9.57 -28.84 30.16
N ARG A 117 10.25 -29.06 31.28
CA ARG A 117 9.88 -30.07 32.30
C ARG A 117 8.59 -29.68 33.03
N GLN A 118 8.48 -28.42 33.45
CA GLN A 118 7.30 -27.90 34.15
C GLN A 118 6.04 -27.95 33.26
N ARG A 119 6.17 -27.68 31.96
CA ARG A 119 5.05 -27.73 31.01
C ARG A 119 4.52 -29.16 30.75
N MET A 120 5.37 -30.19 30.90
CA MET A 120 4.94 -31.59 30.78
C MET A 120 4.29 -32.13 32.06
N ALA A 121 4.69 -31.62 33.23
CA ALA A 121 4.11 -32.01 34.52
C ALA A 121 2.67 -31.49 34.71
N ILE A 122 2.33 -30.33 34.14
CA ILE A 122 0.98 -29.74 34.24
C ILE A 122 -0.07 -30.56 33.47
N ARG A 123 0.31 -31.23 32.38
CA ARG A 123 -0.62 -32.05 31.57
C ARG A 123 -1.04 -33.38 32.21
N THR A 124 -0.35 -33.84 33.24
CA THR A 124 -0.69 -35.09 33.93
C THR A 124 -1.60 -34.88 35.15
N SER A 125 -1.74 -33.64 35.63
CA SER A 125 -2.55 -33.34 36.82
C SER A 125 -4.03 -33.03 36.54
N GLU A 126 -4.41 -32.66 35.31
CA GLU A 126 -5.82 -32.34 34.98
C GLU A 126 -6.69 -33.56 34.63
N ARG A 127 -6.13 -34.79 34.63
CA ARG A 127 -6.88 -35.99 34.26
C ARG A 127 -7.43 -36.81 35.45
N VAL A 128 -7.26 -36.33 36.68
CA VAL A 128 -7.69 -37.03 37.89
C VAL A 128 -8.39 -36.05 38.81
N GLU A 129 -9.66 -35.72 38.53
CA GLU A 129 -10.69 -35.35 39.53
C GLU A 129 -12.01 -34.92 38.84
N ARG A 130 -12.89 -35.89 38.52
CA ARG A 130 -14.31 -35.78 38.89
C ARG A 130 -15.07 -37.10 38.72
N PRO A 131 -15.93 -37.51 39.69
CA PRO A 131 -16.67 -38.76 39.65
C PRO A 131 -17.96 -38.68 38.81
N GLU A 132 -18.39 -39.89 38.43
CA GLU A 132 -19.52 -40.27 37.59
C GLU A 132 -20.91 -39.87 38.11
N THR A 133 -21.82 -39.57 37.18
CA THR A 133 -23.20 -40.09 37.19
C THR A 133 -23.68 -40.42 35.76
N LEU A 134 -23.60 -41.72 35.41
CA LEU A 134 -24.75 -42.56 35.01
C LEU A 134 -25.79 -41.90 34.09
N ARG A 135 -25.93 -42.21 32.79
CA ARG A 135 -26.47 -43.44 32.14
C ARG A 135 -26.86 -42.99 30.71
N HIS A 136 -26.89 -43.73 29.60
CA HIS A 136 -26.87 -45.14 29.27
C HIS A 136 -26.34 -45.30 27.82
N SER A 137 -25.39 -46.23 27.67
CA SER A 137 -25.08 -47.11 26.53
C SER A 137 -26.07 -47.24 25.34
N ARG A 138 -25.54 -47.25 24.10
CA ARG A 138 -25.57 -48.33 23.06
C ARG A 138 -25.09 -47.74 21.71
N LEU A 139 -23.87 -48.02 21.25
CA LEU A 139 -23.39 -49.15 20.41
C LEU A 139 -24.10 -49.36 19.04
N ASN A 140 -23.31 -49.06 18.00
CA ASN A 140 -23.04 -49.81 16.75
C ASN A 140 -24.05 -49.98 15.60
N SER A 141 -23.52 -49.60 14.43
CA SER A 141 -23.37 -50.35 13.16
C SER A 141 -24.53 -50.56 12.20
N VAL A 142 -24.30 -50.04 10.98
CA VAL A 142 -24.40 -50.67 9.64
C VAL A 142 -25.24 -51.96 9.50
N SER A 143 -26.27 -51.92 8.63
CA SER A 143 -26.47 -52.91 7.55
C SER A 143 -27.64 -52.56 6.61
N SER A 144 -27.43 -52.96 5.36
CA SER A 144 -28.25 -52.98 4.13
C SER A 144 -29.64 -53.64 4.18
N GLN A 145 -30.56 -53.22 3.28
CA GLN A 145 -31.38 -54.12 2.42
C GLN A 145 -32.17 -53.34 1.33
N PHE A 146 -32.28 -53.97 0.14
CA PHE A 146 -33.10 -53.65 -1.06
C PHE A 146 -34.63 -53.67 -0.75
N SER A 147 -35.60 -53.10 -1.48
CA SER A 147 -35.90 -53.13 -2.93
C SER A 147 -37.07 -52.18 -3.35
N ASP A 148 -37.06 -51.76 -4.63
CA ASP A 148 -38.14 -51.46 -5.62
C ASP A 148 -39.11 -50.24 -5.55
N GLY A 149 -39.06 -49.41 -6.62
CA GLY A 149 -40.19 -48.62 -7.18
C GLY A 149 -39.90 -47.13 -7.51
N PRO A 150 -40.23 -46.58 -8.71
CA PRO A 150 -39.54 -45.43 -9.29
C PRO A 150 -40.15 -44.08 -8.90
N ALA A 151 -39.32 -43.14 -8.43
CA ALA A 151 -39.65 -41.73 -8.39
C ALA A 151 -38.42 -40.91 -8.81
N ALA A 152 -38.59 -40.13 -9.88
CA ALA A 152 -37.58 -39.26 -10.43
C ALA A 152 -37.06 -38.29 -9.36
N SER A 153 -35.77 -38.37 -9.06
CA SER A 153 -35.08 -37.38 -8.23
C SER A 153 -34.77 -36.16 -9.09
N PRO A 154 -35.16 -34.93 -8.70
CA PRO A 154 -34.52 -33.75 -9.25
C PRO A 154 -33.08 -33.71 -8.72
N SER A 155 -32.14 -33.50 -9.63
CA SER A 155 -30.72 -33.33 -9.36
C SER A 155 -30.46 -32.20 -8.36
N THR A 156 -30.15 -32.55 -7.12
CA THR A 156 -29.55 -31.65 -6.13
C THR A 156 -28.07 -31.45 -6.46
N ARG A 157 -27.79 -30.52 -7.38
CA ARG A 157 -26.48 -29.89 -7.54
C ARG A 157 -26.64 -28.37 -7.47
N SER A 158 -26.95 -27.87 -6.27
CA SER A 158 -26.82 -26.47 -5.91
C SER A 158 -26.15 -26.38 -4.53
N SER A 159 -24.82 -26.51 -4.53
CA SER A 159 -24.00 -26.55 -3.31
C SER A 159 -23.77 -25.17 -2.65
N THR A 160 -24.76 -24.27 -2.67
CA THR A 160 -24.62 -22.91 -2.09
C THR A 160 -25.69 -22.54 -1.07
N SER A 161 -26.69 -23.39 -0.81
CA SER A 161 -27.73 -23.09 0.20
C SER A 161 -27.31 -23.32 1.66
N SER A 162 -26.06 -23.75 1.91
CA SER A 162 -25.61 -24.15 3.27
C SER A 162 -24.49 -23.28 3.84
N TRP A 163 -24.35 -22.03 3.40
CA TRP A 163 -23.46 -21.07 4.08
C TRP A 163 -24.17 -20.57 5.35
N CYS A 164 -24.01 -21.27 6.47
CA CYS A 164 -24.46 -20.79 7.77
C CYS A 164 -23.85 -19.40 8.05
N GLU A 165 -24.70 -18.44 8.40
CA GLU A 165 -24.33 -17.09 8.84
C GLU A 165 -23.68 -17.08 10.23
N GLU A 166 -23.52 -18.25 10.88
CA GLU A 166 -22.96 -18.35 12.21
C GLU A 166 -21.56 -17.70 12.30
N PRO A 167 -21.32 -16.86 13.32
CA PRO A 167 -20.03 -16.22 13.55
C PRO A 167 -18.97 -17.30 13.84
N VAL A 168 -17.80 -17.16 13.22
CA VAL A 168 -16.66 -18.03 13.51
C VAL A 168 -16.31 -17.86 14.99
N PRO A 169 -16.24 -18.94 15.81
CA PRO A 169 -15.91 -18.81 17.22
C PRO A 169 -14.53 -18.15 17.36
N SER A 170 -14.51 -16.95 17.94
CA SER A 170 -13.29 -16.22 18.25
C SER A 170 -12.71 -16.75 19.55
N ASN A 171 -11.43 -17.10 19.58
CA ASN A 171 -10.72 -17.38 20.84
C ASN A 171 -10.37 -16.09 21.62
N MET A 172 -11.04 -14.98 21.32
CA MET A 172 -10.83 -13.69 21.97
C MET A 172 -11.63 -13.65 23.27
N ASP A 173 -10.97 -13.40 24.40
CA ASP A 173 -11.66 -13.16 25.66
C ASP A 173 -12.29 -11.75 25.71
N ILE A 174 -13.36 -11.62 26.48
CA ILE A 174 -14.17 -10.39 26.57
C ILE A 174 -13.31 -9.18 26.98
N SER A 175 -12.39 -9.34 27.93
CA SER A 175 -11.51 -8.27 28.40
C SER A 175 -10.56 -7.77 27.30
N THR A 176 -9.92 -8.68 26.57
CA THR A 176 -9.05 -8.35 25.44
C THR A 176 -9.84 -7.62 24.35
N GLY A 177 -11.07 -8.07 24.06
CA GLY A 177 -11.92 -7.40 23.09
C GLY A 177 -12.25 -5.96 23.50
N HIS A 178 -12.61 -5.71 24.76
CA HIS A 178 -12.87 -4.34 25.24
C HIS A 178 -11.62 -3.45 25.22
N MET A 179 -10.45 -4.01 25.55
CA MET A 179 -9.19 -3.27 25.50
C MET A 179 -8.86 -2.84 24.06
N ILE A 180 -8.99 -3.75 23.09
CA ILE A 180 -8.74 -3.45 21.69
C ILE A 180 -9.78 -2.46 21.16
N LEU A 181 -11.06 -2.63 21.49
CA LEU A 181 -12.10 -1.68 21.09
C LEU A 181 -11.81 -0.27 21.63
N SER A 182 -11.45 -0.16 22.91
CA SER A 182 -11.07 1.12 23.52
C SER A 182 -9.83 1.73 22.85
N TYR A 183 -8.84 0.90 22.49
CA TYR A 183 -7.67 1.35 21.75
C TYR A 183 -8.08 1.93 20.38
N MET A 184 -8.91 1.22 19.61
CA MET A 184 -9.33 1.67 18.28
C MET A 184 -10.19 2.94 18.35
N GLU A 185 -11.12 3.00 19.30
CA GLU A 185 -11.95 4.19 19.52
C GLU A 185 -11.13 5.42 19.94
N ASP A 186 -10.07 5.26 20.73
CA ASP A 186 -9.17 6.36 21.08
C ASP A 186 -8.48 6.94 19.84
N HIS A 187 -8.02 6.10 18.91
CA HIS A 187 -7.43 6.56 17.64
C HIS A 187 -8.43 7.34 16.80
N LEU A 188 -9.67 6.85 16.71
CA LEU A 188 -10.73 7.48 15.93
C LEU A 188 -11.21 8.80 16.56
N LYS A 189 -11.23 8.90 17.89
CA LYS A 189 -11.62 10.13 18.61
C LYS A 189 -10.49 11.16 18.65
N ASN A 190 -9.23 10.72 18.77
CA ASN A 190 -8.07 11.59 18.91
C ASN A 190 -7.38 11.88 17.56
N LYS A 191 -7.96 12.82 16.80
CA LYS A 191 -7.46 13.21 15.47
C LYS A 191 -5.98 13.60 15.45
N ASN A 192 -5.48 14.23 16.51
CA ASN A 192 -4.07 14.64 16.61
C ASN A 192 -3.11 13.46 16.80
N ARG A 193 -3.57 12.38 17.45
CA ARG A 193 -2.81 11.14 17.55
C ARG A 193 -2.75 10.46 16.18
N LEU A 194 -3.90 10.29 15.54
CA LEU A 194 -4.02 9.67 14.23
C LEU A 194 -3.19 10.41 13.15
N GLU A 195 -3.19 11.74 13.17
CA GLU A 195 -2.38 12.54 12.24
C GLU A 195 -0.88 12.26 12.43
N ARG A 196 -0.36 12.31 13.65
CA ARG A 196 1.06 12.07 13.92
C ARG A 196 1.51 10.66 13.57
N GLU A 197 0.66 9.67 13.82
CA GLU A 197 0.93 8.28 13.45
C GLU A 197 0.95 8.12 11.92
N TRP A 198 0.00 8.76 11.22
CA TRP A 198 0.00 8.78 9.75
C TRP A 198 1.21 9.51 9.16
N GLU A 199 1.63 10.64 9.75
CA GLU A 199 2.85 11.36 9.37
C GLU A 199 4.10 10.47 9.54
N ALA A 200 4.19 9.75 10.67
CA ALA A 200 5.27 8.79 10.92
C ALA A 200 5.27 7.68 9.87
N LEU A 201 4.10 7.10 9.56
CA LEU A 201 3.94 6.11 8.51
C LEU A 201 4.35 6.69 7.15
N CYS A 202 3.97 7.92 6.82
CA CYS A 202 4.38 8.56 5.56
C CYS A 202 5.91 8.74 5.44
N SER A 203 6.61 8.89 6.57
CA SER A 203 8.07 8.94 6.61
C SER A 203 8.75 7.55 6.66
N TYR A 204 7.96 6.49 6.80
CA TYR A 204 8.46 5.12 6.87
C TYR A 204 9.06 4.69 5.54
N GLN A 205 10.25 4.11 5.59
CA GLN A 205 10.91 3.50 4.45
C GLN A 205 11.40 2.10 4.83
N ALA A 206 10.98 1.11 4.05
CA ALA A 206 11.44 -0.26 4.19
C ALA A 206 12.95 -0.36 3.95
N GLU A 207 13.61 -1.31 4.60
CA GLU A 207 15.02 -1.62 4.36
C GLU A 207 15.21 -3.14 4.25
N PRO A 208 15.58 -3.68 3.08
CA PRO A 208 15.85 -2.97 1.82
C PRO A 208 14.56 -2.51 1.09
N SER A 209 14.66 -1.43 0.29
CA SER A 209 13.56 -0.94 -0.56
C SER A 209 13.89 -0.89 -2.06
N THR A 210 14.83 -1.70 -2.54
CA THR A 210 15.24 -1.68 -3.96
C THR A 210 14.17 -2.31 -4.84
N CYS A 211 13.88 -1.69 -5.99
CA CYS A 211 12.91 -2.17 -7.00
C CYS A 211 13.56 -2.29 -8.39
N SER A 212 14.86 -2.58 -8.45
CA SER A 212 15.67 -2.48 -9.67
C SER A 212 15.19 -3.41 -10.79
N VAL A 213 14.71 -4.62 -10.45
CA VAL A 213 14.21 -5.59 -11.42
C VAL A 213 12.93 -5.10 -12.09
N GLY A 214 12.01 -4.53 -11.31
CA GLY A 214 10.74 -4.02 -11.81
C GLY A 214 10.86 -2.68 -12.53
N GLN A 215 11.83 -1.83 -12.13
CA GLN A 215 12.12 -0.55 -12.78
C GLN A 215 12.99 -0.68 -14.04
N GLY A 216 13.61 -1.84 -14.26
CA GLY A 216 14.43 -2.10 -15.44
C GLY A 216 13.66 -1.94 -16.75
N GLU A 217 14.38 -1.57 -17.82
CA GLU A 217 13.80 -1.27 -19.15
C GLU A 217 12.94 -2.42 -19.71
N GLN A 218 13.28 -3.67 -19.39
CA GLN A 218 12.56 -4.86 -19.84
C GLN A 218 11.20 -5.04 -19.15
N ASN A 219 11.05 -4.56 -17.90
CA ASN A 219 9.90 -4.85 -17.04
C ASN A 219 9.04 -3.63 -16.72
N SER A 220 9.54 -2.42 -16.92
CA SER A 220 8.80 -1.17 -16.62
C SER A 220 7.42 -1.13 -17.27
N LYS A 221 7.30 -1.61 -18.51
CA LYS A 221 6.02 -1.70 -19.26
C LYS A 221 5.03 -2.75 -18.72
N ARG A 222 5.46 -3.60 -17.79
CA ARG A 222 4.63 -4.61 -17.12
C ARG A 222 4.11 -4.09 -15.77
N ASN A 223 4.47 -2.86 -15.39
CA ASN A 223 3.91 -2.15 -14.24
C ASN A 223 2.73 -1.29 -14.68
N ARG A 224 1.62 -1.36 -13.94
CA ARG A 224 0.48 -0.46 -14.14
C ARG A 224 0.77 0.96 -13.64
N SER A 225 1.59 1.07 -12.59
CA SER A 225 1.96 2.32 -11.96
C SER A 225 3.45 2.30 -11.60
N ASP A 226 4.16 3.37 -11.94
CA ASP A 226 5.57 3.54 -11.56
C ASP A 226 5.72 3.85 -10.06
N ALA A 227 4.64 4.27 -9.39
CA ALA A 227 4.65 4.55 -7.96
C ALA A 227 4.60 3.30 -7.09
N VAL A 228 4.13 2.17 -7.63
CA VAL A 228 3.97 0.90 -6.89
C VAL A 228 4.66 -0.20 -7.68
N VAL A 229 5.97 -0.34 -7.45
CA VAL A 229 6.80 -1.39 -8.01
C VAL A 229 7.23 -2.33 -6.90
N VAL A 230 7.18 -3.63 -7.19
CA VAL A 230 7.58 -4.68 -6.25
C VAL A 230 9.06 -4.54 -5.85
N TYR A 231 9.36 -4.83 -4.58
CA TYR A 231 10.75 -4.89 -4.13
C TYR A 231 11.47 -6.13 -4.63
N ASP A 232 12.78 -6.00 -4.85
CA ASP A 232 13.62 -7.09 -5.37
C ASP A 232 13.69 -8.28 -4.40
N HIS A 233 13.70 -8.03 -3.08
CA HIS A 233 13.78 -9.06 -2.05
C HIS A 233 12.46 -9.79 -1.78
N SER A 234 11.33 -9.20 -2.20
CA SER A 234 9.97 -9.68 -1.89
C SER A 234 9.07 -9.60 -3.13
N ARG A 235 9.59 -10.12 -4.25
CA ARG A 235 8.81 -10.33 -5.48
C ARG A 235 8.41 -11.78 -5.67
N ILE A 236 7.25 -11.98 -6.27
CA ILE A 236 6.91 -13.27 -6.89
C ILE A 236 7.78 -13.45 -8.14
N THR A 237 8.35 -14.64 -8.27
CA THR A 237 9.20 -15.03 -9.40
C THR A 237 8.52 -16.17 -10.13
N LEU A 238 8.13 -15.94 -11.39
CA LEU A 238 7.54 -16.96 -12.25
C LEU A 238 8.62 -17.90 -12.77
N LYS A 239 8.26 -19.16 -13.01
CA LYS A 239 9.16 -20.09 -13.72
C LYS A 239 9.30 -19.66 -15.17
N ALA A 240 10.46 -19.11 -15.53
CA ALA A 240 10.71 -18.55 -16.86
C ALA A 240 10.53 -19.61 -17.97
N GLU A 241 10.81 -20.89 -17.68
CA GLU A 241 10.63 -22.00 -18.61
C GLU A 241 9.17 -22.28 -19.01
N ASN A 242 8.23 -21.89 -18.15
CA ASN A 242 6.78 -22.03 -18.40
C ASN A 242 6.14 -20.71 -18.86
N ASN A 243 6.92 -19.63 -18.89
CA ASN A 243 6.41 -18.30 -19.20
C ASN A 243 6.52 -18.02 -20.71
N HIS A 244 5.45 -17.51 -21.31
CA HIS A 244 5.38 -17.24 -22.74
C HIS A 244 6.41 -16.20 -23.23
N SER A 245 6.94 -15.36 -22.33
CA SER A 245 7.93 -14.33 -22.62
C SER A 245 9.34 -14.69 -22.15
N ASN A 246 9.56 -15.91 -21.63
CA ASN A 246 10.81 -16.34 -20.99
C ASN A 246 11.29 -15.36 -19.90
N SER A 247 10.37 -14.73 -19.20
CA SER A 247 10.64 -13.78 -18.12
C SER A 247 10.09 -14.31 -16.79
N ASP A 248 10.78 -13.99 -15.71
CA ASP A 248 10.38 -14.36 -14.35
C ASP A 248 9.54 -13.28 -13.64
N TYR A 249 9.35 -12.13 -14.28
CA TYR A 249 8.83 -10.94 -13.63
C TYR A 249 7.30 -10.86 -13.65
N ILE A 250 6.72 -10.55 -12.50
CA ILE A 250 5.35 -10.08 -12.33
C ILE A 250 5.32 -9.08 -11.18
N ASN A 251 4.54 -8.00 -11.28
CA ASN A 251 4.40 -7.03 -10.20
C ASN A 251 3.45 -7.54 -9.12
N ALA A 252 3.96 -8.45 -8.30
CA ALA A 252 3.26 -9.04 -7.16
C ALA A 252 4.23 -9.39 -6.03
N SER A 253 3.80 -9.21 -4.78
CA SER A 253 4.59 -9.48 -3.57
C SER A 253 3.94 -10.60 -2.75
N PRO A 254 4.68 -11.61 -2.27
CA PRO A 254 4.21 -12.44 -1.18
C PRO A 254 4.09 -11.59 0.10
N ILE A 255 3.00 -11.79 0.84
CA ILE A 255 2.78 -11.13 2.14
C ILE A 255 2.68 -12.23 3.21
N MET A 256 3.69 -12.26 4.06
CA MET A 256 3.82 -13.12 5.22
C MET A 256 3.14 -12.46 6.43
N ASP A 257 2.47 -13.29 7.22
CA ASP A 257 1.94 -12.92 8.54
C ASP A 257 2.86 -13.46 9.64
N HIS A 258 2.55 -14.63 10.21
CA HIS A 258 3.27 -15.22 11.33
C HIS A 258 4.25 -16.33 10.92
N ASP A 259 3.97 -17.07 9.84
CA ASP A 259 4.89 -18.09 9.29
C ASP A 259 5.68 -17.48 8.13
N PRO A 260 6.99 -17.21 8.29
CA PRO A 260 7.80 -16.61 7.23
C PRO A 260 8.02 -17.55 6.03
N ARG A 261 7.68 -18.84 6.16
CA ARG A 261 7.88 -19.85 5.09
C ARG A 261 6.70 -19.95 4.14
N ASN A 262 5.52 -19.50 4.56
CA ASN A 262 4.29 -19.67 3.80
C ASN A 262 3.57 -18.31 3.73
N PRO A 263 3.54 -17.65 2.56
CA PRO A 263 2.82 -16.40 2.43
C PRO A 263 1.33 -16.63 2.66
N THR A 264 0.71 -15.75 3.44
CA THR A 264 -0.75 -15.77 3.66
C THR A 264 -1.46 -15.15 2.45
N TYR A 265 -0.86 -14.13 1.84
CA TYR A 265 -1.40 -13.43 0.69
C TYR A 265 -0.35 -13.27 -0.40
N ILE A 266 -0.82 -13.00 -1.60
CA ILE A 266 -0.03 -12.39 -2.67
C ILE A 266 -0.73 -11.07 -3.03
N ALA A 267 -0.07 -9.94 -2.78
CA ALA A 267 -0.56 -8.63 -3.18
C ALA A 267 -0.07 -8.32 -4.59
N SER A 268 -0.99 -8.15 -5.55
CA SER A 268 -0.68 -7.96 -6.97
C SER A 268 -1.35 -6.70 -7.52
N GLN A 269 -0.75 -6.11 -8.56
CA GLN A 269 -1.48 -5.14 -9.39
C GLN A 269 -2.63 -5.81 -10.15
N GLY A 270 -3.62 -5.03 -10.58
CA GLY A 270 -4.64 -5.44 -11.53
C GLY A 270 -4.02 -5.73 -12.90
N PRO A 271 -4.21 -6.92 -13.50
CA PRO A 271 -3.56 -7.31 -14.73
C PRO A 271 -3.68 -6.27 -15.85
N LEU A 272 -2.59 -6.06 -16.59
CA LEU A 272 -2.56 -5.35 -17.86
C LEU A 272 -2.91 -6.32 -18.99
N PRO A 273 -3.32 -5.85 -20.18
CA PRO A 273 -3.52 -6.73 -21.34
C PRO A 273 -2.31 -7.61 -21.64
N SER A 274 -1.10 -7.07 -21.48
CA SER A 274 0.16 -7.77 -21.71
C SER A 274 0.57 -8.76 -20.60
N THR A 275 -0.09 -8.75 -19.43
CA THR A 275 0.31 -9.53 -18.26
C THR A 275 -0.79 -10.48 -17.77
N VAL A 276 -1.88 -10.67 -18.54
CA VAL A 276 -2.95 -11.62 -18.16
C VAL A 276 -2.42 -13.03 -18.04
N THR A 277 -1.61 -13.44 -19.01
CA THR A 277 -0.98 -14.77 -19.00
C THR A 277 -0.07 -14.96 -17.79
N ASP A 278 0.76 -13.96 -17.47
CA ASP A 278 1.63 -13.97 -16.29
C ASP A 278 0.82 -14.11 -15.00
N PHE A 279 -0.33 -13.43 -14.92
CA PHE A 279 -1.22 -13.51 -13.77
C PHE A 279 -1.78 -14.92 -13.59
N TRP A 280 -2.26 -15.58 -14.65
CA TRP A 280 -2.73 -16.96 -14.55
C TRP A 280 -1.61 -17.98 -14.27
N GLN A 281 -0.40 -17.74 -14.78
CA GLN A 281 0.77 -18.51 -14.38
C GLN A 281 1.03 -18.37 -12.87
N MET A 282 0.99 -17.14 -12.32
CA MET A 282 1.12 -16.91 -10.89
C MET A 282 0.03 -17.63 -10.09
N VAL A 283 -1.23 -17.56 -10.52
CA VAL A 283 -2.35 -18.27 -9.87
C VAL A 283 -2.08 -19.78 -9.84
N TRP A 284 -1.59 -20.35 -10.94
CA TRP A 284 -1.27 -21.76 -11.05
C TRP A 284 -0.11 -22.17 -10.12
N GLU A 285 1.05 -21.53 -10.30
CA GLU A 285 2.31 -21.86 -9.61
C GLU A 285 2.26 -21.64 -8.11
N SER A 286 1.53 -20.62 -7.65
CA SER A 286 1.38 -20.31 -6.22
C SER A 286 0.47 -21.28 -5.47
N GLY A 287 -0.23 -22.17 -6.17
CA GLY A 287 -1.23 -23.01 -5.49
C GLY A 287 -2.54 -22.28 -5.20
N CYS A 288 -2.71 -21.03 -5.65
CA CYS A 288 -3.85 -20.18 -5.30
C CYS A 288 -5.19 -20.76 -5.76
N VAL A 289 -6.19 -20.69 -4.88
CA VAL A 289 -7.58 -21.07 -5.16
C VAL A 289 -8.58 -19.95 -4.81
N VAL A 290 -8.11 -18.83 -4.26
CA VAL A 290 -8.94 -17.67 -3.90
C VAL A 290 -8.32 -16.38 -4.42
N ILE A 291 -9.05 -15.66 -5.26
CA ILE A 291 -8.69 -14.33 -5.75
C ILE A 291 -9.66 -13.31 -5.15
N VAL A 292 -9.13 -12.21 -4.62
CA VAL A 292 -9.89 -11.07 -4.11
C VAL A 292 -9.59 -9.87 -5.01
N MET A 293 -10.59 -9.45 -5.77
CA MET A 293 -10.55 -8.30 -6.67
C MET A 293 -11.31 -7.13 -6.05
N LEU A 294 -10.61 -6.03 -5.76
CA LEU A 294 -11.14 -4.88 -5.02
C LEU A 294 -11.32 -3.64 -5.90
N THR A 295 -11.50 -3.81 -7.21
CA THR A 295 -11.68 -2.70 -8.15
C THR A 295 -12.60 -3.12 -9.30
N PRO A 296 -13.48 -2.24 -9.81
CA PRO A 296 -14.08 -2.42 -11.12
C PRO A 296 -13.00 -2.35 -12.24
N LEU A 297 -13.36 -2.72 -13.47
CA LEU A 297 -12.43 -2.66 -14.60
C LEU A 297 -12.03 -1.22 -14.95
N SER A 298 -12.95 -0.27 -14.75
CA SER A 298 -12.74 1.16 -14.98
C SER A 298 -13.44 2.01 -13.93
N GLU A 299 -12.86 3.17 -13.65
CA GLU A 299 -13.40 4.20 -12.75
C GLU A 299 -13.23 5.56 -13.42
N ASN A 300 -14.32 6.31 -13.56
CA ASN A 300 -14.29 7.65 -14.17
C ASN A 300 -13.56 7.69 -15.54
N GLY A 301 -13.76 6.65 -16.36
CA GLY A 301 -13.11 6.49 -17.67
C GLY A 301 -11.66 5.98 -17.63
N VAL A 302 -11.05 5.86 -16.46
CA VAL A 302 -9.68 5.35 -16.27
C VAL A 302 -9.71 3.84 -16.07
N LYS A 303 -8.95 3.09 -16.88
CA LYS A 303 -8.82 1.63 -16.77
C LYS A 303 -8.03 1.26 -15.50
N GLN A 304 -8.68 0.59 -14.56
CA GLN A 304 -8.09 0.13 -13.30
C GLN A 304 -7.58 -1.30 -13.38
N CYS A 305 -8.27 -2.16 -14.14
CA CYS A 305 -7.90 -3.55 -14.32
C CYS A 305 -8.29 -4.01 -15.73
N HIS A 306 -7.47 -4.85 -16.37
CA HIS A 306 -7.91 -5.53 -17.57
C HIS A 306 -8.82 -6.71 -17.20
N HIS A 307 -9.75 -7.04 -18.08
CA HIS A 307 -10.60 -8.22 -17.95
C HIS A 307 -9.74 -9.47 -18.19
N TYR A 308 -9.56 -10.30 -17.17
CA TYR A 308 -8.64 -11.45 -17.22
C TYR A 308 -9.37 -12.79 -17.10
N TRP A 309 -10.69 -12.81 -17.24
CA TRP A 309 -11.51 -14.02 -17.15
C TRP A 309 -12.49 -14.07 -18.33
N PRO A 310 -13.06 -15.24 -18.67
CA PRO A 310 -14.10 -15.33 -19.69
C PRO A 310 -15.46 -14.86 -19.15
N ASP A 311 -16.25 -14.17 -19.99
CA ASP A 311 -17.64 -13.82 -19.68
C ASP A 311 -18.57 -15.05 -19.70
N GLU A 312 -18.28 -16.01 -20.58
CA GLU A 312 -18.99 -17.28 -20.71
C GLU A 312 -18.05 -18.37 -21.23
N GLY A 313 -18.33 -19.63 -20.90
CA GLY A 313 -17.50 -20.75 -21.33
C GLY A 313 -16.06 -20.64 -20.85
N SER A 314 -15.10 -20.77 -21.78
CA SER A 314 -13.67 -20.82 -21.46
C SER A 314 -12.80 -19.96 -22.37
N ASP A 315 -11.81 -19.32 -21.77
CA ASP A 315 -10.71 -18.64 -22.46
C ASP A 315 -9.39 -19.36 -22.19
N VAL A 316 -8.45 -19.29 -23.14
CA VAL A 316 -7.11 -19.87 -23.00
C VAL A 316 -6.07 -18.75 -22.91
N TYR A 317 -5.36 -18.69 -21.79
CA TYR A 317 -4.24 -17.79 -21.54
C TYR A 317 -2.94 -18.60 -21.56
N HIS A 318 -2.31 -18.68 -22.74
CA HIS A 318 -1.17 -19.57 -23.02
C HIS A 318 -1.51 -21.06 -22.81
N ILE A 319 -1.07 -21.66 -21.71
CA ILE A 319 -1.32 -23.06 -21.36
C ILE A 319 -2.39 -23.21 -20.27
N TYR A 320 -2.99 -22.09 -19.85
CA TYR A 320 -3.99 -22.05 -18.78
C TYR A 320 -5.37 -21.82 -19.40
N GLU A 321 -6.18 -22.87 -19.44
CA GLU A 321 -7.59 -22.79 -19.81
C GLU A 321 -8.40 -22.44 -18.57
N VAL A 322 -9.13 -21.32 -18.62
CA VAL A 322 -9.98 -20.82 -17.54
C VAL A 322 -11.41 -20.91 -18.02
N ASN A 323 -12.22 -21.73 -17.35
CA ASN A 323 -13.63 -21.89 -17.66
C ASN A 323 -14.51 -21.31 -16.54
N LEU A 324 -15.39 -20.37 -16.87
CA LEU A 324 -16.38 -19.85 -15.93
C LEU A 324 -17.44 -20.94 -15.66
N VAL A 325 -17.52 -21.37 -14.41
CA VAL A 325 -18.49 -22.39 -13.96
C VAL A 325 -19.75 -21.74 -13.43
N SER A 326 -19.60 -20.65 -12.68
CA SER A 326 -20.73 -19.95 -12.09
C SER A 326 -20.35 -18.51 -11.79
N GLU A 327 -21.29 -17.59 -11.97
CA GLU A 327 -21.25 -16.24 -11.43
C GLU A 327 -22.47 -16.05 -10.52
N HIS A 328 -22.24 -15.55 -9.31
CA HIS A 328 -23.29 -15.30 -8.33
C HIS A 328 -23.17 -13.88 -7.79
N ILE A 329 -24.16 -13.04 -8.14
CA ILE A 329 -24.31 -11.69 -7.61
C ILE A 329 -24.93 -11.81 -6.22
N TRP A 330 -24.18 -11.48 -5.19
CA TRP A 330 -24.66 -11.58 -3.80
C TRP A 330 -25.44 -10.34 -3.38
N CYS A 331 -24.95 -9.17 -3.75
CA CYS A 331 -25.59 -7.89 -3.58
C CYS A 331 -25.03 -6.91 -4.62
N GLU A 332 -25.47 -5.65 -4.56
CA GLU A 332 -24.97 -4.58 -5.44
C GLU A 332 -23.47 -4.31 -5.24
N ASP A 333 -22.92 -4.66 -4.07
CA ASP A 333 -21.55 -4.35 -3.70
C ASP A 333 -20.53 -5.40 -4.13
N PHE A 334 -20.91 -6.67 -4.30
CA PHE A 334 -19.98 -7.72 -4.71
C PHE A 334 -20.65 -8.95 -5.32
N LEU A 335 -19.85 -9.67 -6.11
CA LEU A 335 -20.20 -10.94 -6.71
C LEU A 335 -19.10 -11.98 -6.50
N VAL A 336 -19.41 -13.24 -6.77
CA VAL A 336 -18.47 -14.36 -6.68
C VAL A 336 -18.51 -15.19 -7.96
N ARG A 337 -17.33 -15.42 -8.55
CA ARG A 337 -17.14 -16.32 -9.68
C ARG A 337 -16.43 -17.58 -9.25
N SER A 338 -16.83 -18.71 -9.82
CA SER A 338 -16.10 -19.97 -9.71
C SER A 338 -15.53 -20.33 -11.08
N PHE A 339 -14.23 -20.55 -11.13
CA PHE A 339 -13.51 -20.94 -12.33
C PHE A 339 -13.01 -22.38 -12.20
N TYR A 340 -13.06 -23.11 -13.31
CA TYR A 340 -12.31 -24.33 -13.50
C TYR A 340 -11.05 -23.98 -14.29
N LEU A 341 -9.88 -24.09 -13.64
CA LEU A 341 -8.58 -23.79 -14.20
C LEU A 341 -7.87 -25.09 -14.55
N LYS A 342 -7.47 -25.23 -15.82
CA LYS A 342 -6.77 -26.40 -16.34
C LYS A 342 -5.42 -26.00 -16.93
N ASN A 343 -4.37 -26.73 -16.56
CA ASN A 343 -3.10 -26.66 -17.25
C ASN A 343 -3.13 -27.63 -18.44
N LEU A 344 -3.03 -27.09 -19.65
CA LEU A 344 -3.14 -27.86 -20.89
C LEU A 344 -1.92 -28.75 -21.17
N GLN A 345 -0.77 -28.48 -20.53
CA GLN A 345 0.43 -29.32 -20.66
C GLN A 345 0.38 -30.52 -19.72
N THR A 346 0.00 -30.30 -18.45
CA THR A 346 -0.03 -31.38 -17.43
C THR A 346 -1.37 -32.10 -17.34
N ASN A 347 -2.44 -31.51 -17.92
CA ASN A 347 -3.84 -31.91 -17.75
C ASN A 347 -4.33 -31.88 -16.28
N GLU A 348 -3.57 -31.30 -15.38
CA GLU A 348 -4.01 -31.06 -14.01
C GLU A 348 -5.03 -29.93 -13.97
N THR A 349 -5.90 -29.98 -12.96
CA THR A 349 -7.07 -29.09 -12.87
C THR A 349 -7.30 -28.64 -11.45
N ARG A 350 -7.80 -27.42 -11.25
CA ARG A 350 -8.26 -26.95 -9.94
C ARG A 350 -9.44 -25.98 -10.07
N THR A 351 -10.19 -25.83 -8.99
CA THR A 351 -11.19 -24.77 -8.87
C THR A 351 -10.57 -23.53 -8.25
N VAL A 352 -10.82 -22.36 -8.85
CA VAL A 352 -10.42 -21.05 -8.33
C VAL A 352 -11.66 -20.20 -8.12
N THR A 353 -11.83 -19.62 -6.94
CA THR A 353 -12.95 -18.73 -6.63
C THR A 353 -12.46 -17.28 -6.64
N GLN A 354 -13.08 -16.43 -7.44
CA GLN A 354 -12.83 -15.00 -7.46
C GLN A 354 -13.96 -14.27 -6.73
N PHE A 355 -13.59 -13.50 -5.72
CA PHE A 355 -14.46 -12.58 -5.01
C PHE A 355 -14.22 -11.17 -5.56
N HIS A 356 -15.25 -10.56 -6.15
CA HIS A 356 -15.13 -9.25 -6.81
C HIS A 356 -15.97 -8.21 -6.08
N TYR A 357 -15.30 -7.32 -5.36
CA TYR A 357 -15.91 -6.17 -4.69
C TYR A 357 -16.00 -4.98 -5.65
N LEU A 358 -17.23 -4.51 -5.90
CA LEU A 358 -17.59 -3.55 -6.94
C LEU A 358 -17.73 -2.12 -6.41
N SER A 359 -18.22 -1.96 -5.17
CA SER A 359 -18.60 -0.64 -4.64
C SER A 359 -17.47 0.15 -3.99
N TRP A 360 -16.24 -0.39 -3.97
CA TRP A 360 -15.06 0.38 -3.54
C TRP A 360 -14.55 1.23 -4.70
N MET A 361 -15.32 2.25 -5.07
CA MET A 361 -15.03 3.16 -6.19
C MET A 361 -14.34 4.44 -5.71
N ASP A 362 -13.55 5.04 -6.61
CA ASP A 362 -12.86 6.32 -6.44
C ASP A 362 -11.80 6.34 -5.33
N ARG A 363 -11.10 7.48 -5.18
CA ARG A 363 -10.17 7.75 -4.06
C ARG A 363 -10.87 7.73 -2.67
N GLY A 364 -12.13 7.31 -2.61
CA GLY A 364 -12.94 7.23 -1.41
C GLY A 364 -12.84 5.89 -0.69
N MET A 365 -13.56 5.83 0.43
CA MET A 365 -13.73 4.63 1.25
C MET A 365 -15.13 4.04 1.03
N PRO A 366 -15.31 2.72 1.22
CA PRO A 366 -16.65 2.15 1.28
C PRO A 366 -17.51 2.92 2.29
N THR A 367 -18.75 3.24 1.92
CA THR A 367 -19.66 4.04 2.77
C THR A 367 -19.99 3.33 4.10
N SER A 368 -19.84 2.02 4.14
CA SER A 368 -19.98 1.21 5.34
C SER A 368 -18.89 0.13 5.40
N ALA A 369 -18.24 0.00 6.56
CA ALA A 369 -17.30 -1.10 6.79
C ALA A 369 -18.02 -2.46 6.85
N ARG A 370 -19.31 -2.49 7.23
CA ARG A 370 -20.12 -3.72 7.33
C ARG A 370 -20.08 -4.55 6.05
N THR A 371 -20.32 -3.94 4.89
CA THR A 371 -20.33 -4.65 3.61
C THR A 371 -18.97 -5.29 3.29
N LEU A 372 -17.87 -4.57 3.56
CA LEU A 372 -16.53 -5.13 3.39
C LEU A 372 -16.24 -6.26 4.38
N LEU A 373 -16.73 -6.16 5.62
CA LEU A 373 -16.60 -7.20 6.63
C LEU A 373 -17.43 -8.44 6.26
N ASP A 374 -18.63 -8.29 5.71
CA ASP A 374 -19.45 -9.39 5.20
C ASP A 374 -18.78 -10.09 4.02
N PHE A 375 -18.25 -9.31 3.07
CA PHE A 375 -17.44 -9.81 1.97
C PHE A 375 -16.23 -10.60 2.50
N ARG A 376 -15.49 -10.05 3.47
CA ARG A 376 -14.34 -10.69 4.11
C ARG A 376 -14.73 -12.02 4.78
N ARG A 377 -15.85 -12.08 5.51
CA ARG A 377 -16.34 -13.33 6.13
C ARG A 377 -16.59 -14.40 5.08
N LYS A 378 -17.15 -14.04 3.92
CA LYS A 378 -17.34 -14.97 2.80
C LYS A 378 -16.01 -15.45 2.20
N VAL A 379 -15.05 -14.55 2.00
CA VAL A 379 -13.68 -14.92 1.57
C VAL A 379 -13.06 -15.92 2.54
N ASN A 380 -13.12 -15.65 3.85
CA ASN A 380 -12.49 -16.49 4.87
C ASN A 380 -13.21 -17.83 5.13
N LYS A 381 -14.49 -17.94 4.78
CA LYS A 381 -15.25 -19.20 4.76
C LYS A 381 -14.99 -20.03 3.51
N CYS A 382 -14.39 -19.44 2.45
CA CYS A 382 -14.07 -20.17 1.23
C CYS A 382 -13.02 -21.26 1.49
N TYR A 383 -13.16 -22.39 0.80
CA TYR A 383 -12.19 -23.49 0.92
C TYR A 383 -10.82 -23.01 0.44
N ARG A 384 -9.81 -23.26 1.27
CA ARG A 384 -8.40 -23.04 0.94
C ARG A 384 -7.60 -24.27 1.31
N GLY A 385 -6.74 -24.71 0.39
CA GLY A 385 -5.74 -25.73 0.69
C GLY A 385 -4.79 -25.27 1.81
N ARG A 386 -4.13 -26.22 2.46
CA ARG A 386 -3.06 -25.88 3.42
C ARG A 386 -1.96 -25.13 2.66
N SER A 387 -1.50 -24.02 3.22
CA SER A 387 -0.39 -23.21 2.69
C SER A 387 -0.61 -22.63 1.27
N CYS A 388 -1.85 -22.42 0.85
CA CYS A 388 -2.15 -21.70 -0.39
C CYS A 388 -2.43 -20.21 -0.07
N PRO A 389 -1.71 -19.25 -0.69
CA PRO A 389 -1.95 -17.83 -0.46
C PRO A 389 -3.26 -17.37 -1.13
N ILE A 390 -3.87 -16.33 -0.56
CA ILE A 390 -4.96 -15.59 -1.22
C ILE A 390 -4.34 -14.51 -2.10
N ILE A 391 -4.66 -14.49 -3.39
CA ILE A 391 -4.26 -13.38 -4.26
C ILE A 391 -5.22 -12.22 -4.00
N VAL A 392 -4.71 -11.07 -3.59
CA VAL A 392 -5.47 -9.83 -3.40
C VAL A 392 -4.96 -8.79 -4.39
N HIS A 393 -5.84 -8.21 -5.18
CA HIS A 393 -5.47 -7.15 -6.09
C HIS A 393 -6.54 -6.05 -6.17
N CYS A 394 -6.08 -4.85 -6.54
CA CYS A 394 -6.92 -3.72 -6.94
C CYS A 394 -6.41 -3.21 -8.29
N SER A 395 -6.15 -1.91 -8.41
CA SER A 395 -5.46 -1.31 -9.57
C SER A 395 -3.95 -1.46 -9.43
N ASP A 396 -3.33 -0.74 -8.51
CA ASP A 396 -1.87 -0.80 -8.25
C ASP A 396 -1.44 -1.95 -7.33
N GLY A 397 -2.38 -2.59 -6.64
CA GLY A 397 -2.09 -3.63 -5.67
C GLY A 397 -1.55 -3.13 -4.33
N ALA A 398 -1.77 -1.86 -3.98
CA ALA A 398 -1.25 -1.26 -2.75
C ALA A 398 -2.32 -0.56 -1.90
N GLY A 399 -3.11 0.37 -2.47
CA GLY A 399 -4.09 1.14 -1.70
C GLY A 399 -5.20 0.28 -1.09
N ARG A 400 -6.18 -0.11 -1.92
CA ARG A 400 -7.32 -0.96 -1.50
C ARG A 400 -6.88 -2.35 -1.06
N SER A 401 -5.92 -2.94 -1.79
CA SER A 401 -5.34 -4.25 -1.45
C SER A 401 -4.66 -4.23 -0.08
N GLY A 402 -3.84 -3.22 0.20
CA GLY A 402 -3.19 -3.09 1.50
C GLY A 402 -4.17 -2.81 2.63
N THR A 403 -5.21 -2.02 2.37
CA THR A 403 -6.27 -1.76 3.36
C THR A 403 -7.03 -3.03 3.72
N TYR A 404 -7.44 -3.82 2.71
CA TYR A 404 -8.11 -5.10 2.93
C TYR A 404 -7.21 -6.10 3.67
N ILE A 405 -5.94 -6.24 3.25
CA ILE A 405 -4.98 -7.14 3.89
C ILE A 405 -4.72 -6.71 5.33
N LEU A 406 -4.59 -5.41 5.62
CA LEU A 406 -4.40 -4.89 6.98
C LEU A 406 -5.57 -5.27 7.89
N ILE A 407 -6.80 -5.02 7.44
CA ILE A 407 -8.02 -5.38 8.18
C ILE A 407 -8.06 -6.91 8.42
N ASP A 408 -7.84 -7.70 7.37
CA ASP A 408 -7.92 -9.16 7.48
C ASP A 408 -6.83 -9.74 8.38
N MET A 409 -5.60 -9.25 8.26
CA MET A 409 -4.46 -9.70 9.06
C MET A 409 -4.67 -9.39 10.54
N VAL A 410 -5.09 -8.17 10.88
CA VAL A 410 -5.37 -7.77 12.27
C VAL A 410 -6.47 -8.64 12.87
N LEU A 411 -7.61 -8.76 12.19
CA LEU A 411 -8.75 -9.54 12.68
C LEU A 411 -8.41 -11.03 12.81
N ASN A 412 -7.59 -11.59 11.91
CA ASN A 412 -7.13 -12.97 12.02
C ASN A 412 -6.16 -13.19 13.18
N ARG A 413 -5.29 -12.23 13.49
CA ARG A 413 -4.42 -12.27 14.68
C ARG A 413 -5.25 -12.27 15.96
N MET A 414 -6.26 -11.40 16.02
CA MET A 414 -7.20 -11.34 17.13
C MET A 414 -7.97 -12.64 17.32
N ALA A 415 -8.52 -13.21 16.24
CA ALA A 415 -9.24 -14.48 16.31
C ALA A 415 -8.36 -15.66 16.78
N LYS A 416 -7.04 -15.58 16.55
CA LYS A 416 -6.03 -16.54 17.03
C LYS A 416 -5.58 -16.28 18.48
N GLY A 417 -6.12 -15.25 19.15
CA GLY A 417 -5.84 -14.95 20.56
C GLY A 417 -4.67 -13.99 20.79
N ALA A 418 -4.28 -13.18 19.80
CA ALA A 418 -3.34 -12.09 20.02
C ALA A 418 -3.94 -11.09 21.03
N LYS A 419 -3.21 -10.81 22.11
CA LYS A 419 -3.66 -9.95 23.22
C LYS A 419 -3.40 -8.47 22.98
N GLU A 420 -2.43 -8.16 22.12
CA GLU A 420 -2.03 -6.81 21.77
C GLU A 420 -2.02 -6.69 20.25
N ILE A 421 -2.58 -5.59 19.75
CA ILE A 421 -2.68 -5.28 18.33
C ILE A 421 -2.18 -3.85 18.16
N ASP A 422 -1.08 -3.72 17.42
CA ASP A 422 -0.61 -2.44 16.91
C ASP A 422 -0.83 -2.42 15.39
N ILE A 423 -1.82 -1.64 14.97
CA ILE A 423 -2.21 -1.56 13.56
C ILE A 423 -1.19 -0.76 12.73
N ALA A 424 -0.49 0.21 13.31
CA ALA A 424 0.55 0.96 12.61
C ALA A 424 1.77 0.09 12.41
N ALA A 425 2.22 -0.63 13.44
CA ALA A 425 3.30 -1.61 13.30
C ALA A 425 2.93 -2.74 12.30
N THR A 426 1.65 -3.14 12.27
CA THR A 426 1.18 -4.10 11.26
C THR A 426 1.25 -3.50 9.85
N LEU A 427 0.97 -2.20 9.68
CA LEU A 427 1.11 -1.51 8.41
C LEU A 427 2.58 -1.33 8.00
N GLU A 428 3.47 -1.00 8.91
CA GLU A 428 4.92 -0.99 8.66
C GLU A 428 5.40 -2.35 8.15
N HIS A 429 4.97 -3.44 8.81
CA HIS A 429 5.25 -4.82 8.38
C HIS A 429 4.71 -5.15 6.98
N LEU A 430 3.57 -4.58 6.58
CA LEU A 430 3.08 -4.70 5.19
C LEU A 430 3.96 -3.90 4.22
N ARG A 431 4.38 -2.70 4.62
CA ARG A 431 5.24 -1.82 3.82
C ARG A 431 6.67 -2.34 3.68
N ASP A 432 7.14 -3.20 4.57
CA ASP A 432 8.41 -3.95 4.42
C ASP A 432 8.40 -4.98 3.30
N GLN A 433 7.20 -5.42 2.90
CA GLN A 433 7.01 -6.52 1.94
C GLN A 433 6.46 -6.03 0.60
N ARG A 434 5.74 -4.90 0.59
CA ARG A 434 5.27 -4.25 -0.63
C ARG A 434 5.19 -2.74 -0.45
N ALA A 435 5.77 -2.00 -1.38
CA ALA A 435 5.76 -0.55 -1.37
C ALA A 435 4.32 0.01 -1.39
N GLY A 436 4.09 1.07 -0.61
CA GLY A 436 2.88 1.88 -0.69
C GLY A 436 1.60 1.23 -0.16
N MET A 437 1.68 0.10 0.55
CA MET A 437 0.52 -0.53 1.18
C MET A 437 -0.22 0.50 2.06
N VAL A 438 -1.53 0.64 1.86
CA VAL A 438 -2.39 1.71 2.42
C VAL A 438 -1.83 3.10 2.06
N GLN A 439 -2.41 3.74 1.05
CA GLN A 439 -1.83 4.92 0.41
C GLN A 439 -2.32 6.25 0.98
N THR A 440 -3.49 6.28 1.62
CA THR A 440 -4.08 7.52 2.13
C THR A 440 -4.46 7.38 3.60
N LYS A 441 -4.56 8.52 4.28
CA LYS A 441 -4.97 8.58 5.68
C LYS A 441 -6.38 8.04 5.86
N GLU A 442 -7.26 8.33 4.92
CA GLU A 442 -8.65 7.87 4.93
C GLU A 442 -8.73 6.34 4.85
N GLN A 443 -7.83 5.70 4.10
CA GLN A 443 -7.72 4.24 4.07
C GLN A 443 -7.28 3.66 5.40
N PHE A 444 -6.33 4.31 6.07
CA PHE A 444 -5.86 3.90 7.39
C PHE A 444 -6.95 4.09 8.48
N GLU A 445 -7.63 5.24 8.47
CA GLU A 445 -8.77 5.53 9.36
C GLU A 445 -9.93 4.55 9.14
N PHE A 446 -10.20 4.19 7.89
CA PHE A 446 -11.21 3.18 7.58
C PHE A 446 -10.80 1.79 8.06
N ALA A 447 -9.53 1.40 7.96
CA ALA A 447 -9.05 0.14 8.51
C ALA A 447 -9.27 0.05 10.03
N LEU A 448 -8.94 1.13 10.77
CA LEU A 448 -9.25 1.27 12.19
C LEU A 448 -10.75 1.12 12.48
N THR A 449 -11.58 1.81 11.69
CA THR A 449 -13.05 1.78 11.83
C THR A 449 -13.59 0.37 11.60
N ALA A 450 -13.16 -0.31 10.53
CA ALA A 450 -13.59 -1.66 10.21
C ALA A 450 -13.19 -2.68 11.29
N VAL A 451 -11.97 -2.56 11.83
CA VAL A 451 -11.52 -3.41 12.94
C VAL A 451 -12.37 -3.16 14.19
N ALA A 452 -12.60 -1.90 14.56
CA ALA A 452 -13.44 -1.55 15.71
C ALA A 452 -14.87 -2.10 15.57
N GLU A 453 -15.49 -1.95 14.40
CA GLU A 453 -16.83 -2.45 14.12
C GLU A 453 -16.91 -3.98 14.25
N GLU A 454 -15.94 -4.72 13.70
CA GLU A 454 -15.91 -6.18 13.81
C GLU A 454 -15.75 -6.64 15.26
N VAL A 455 -14.85 -6.00 16.02
CA VAL A 455 -14.63 -6.32 17.43
C VAL A 455 -15.89 -6.08 18.25
N ASN A 456 -16.58 -4.96 18.02
CA ASN A 456 -17.84 -4.65 18.66
C ASN A 456 -18.93 -5.69 18.30
N ALA A 457 -18.98 -6.13 17.04
CA ALA A 457 -19.90 -7.18 16.61
C ALA A 457 -19.61 -8.53 17.29
N ILE A 458 -18.34 -8.92 17.41
CA ILE A 458 -17.92 -10.13 18.12
C ILE A 458 -18.30 -10.05 19.60
N LEU A 459 -17.99 -8.95 20.28
CA LEU A 459 -18.33 -8.76 21.70
C LEU A 459 -19.83 -8.84 21.96
N LYS A 460 -20.66 -8.30 21.07
CA LYS A 460 -22.13 -8.39 21.17
C LYS A 460 -22.68 -9.81 20.97
N ALA A 461 -21.93 -10.66 20.27
CA ALA A 461 -22.32 -12.05 20.03
C ALA A 461 -21.86 -13.01 21.12
N LEU A 462 -20.92 -12.61 21.99
CA LEU A 462 -20.48 -13.42 23.12
C LEU A 462 -21.56 -13.44 24.22
N PRO A 463 -21.80 -14.59 24.87
CA PRO A 463 -22.71 -14.66 26.02
C PRO A 463 -22.18 -13.76 27.14
N GLN A 464 -23.04 -12.83 27.60
CA GLN A 464 -22.70 -11.83 28.63
C GLN A 464 -22.64 -12.41 30.04
#